data_AF-A0A958XNJ9-F1
#
_entry.id   AF-A0A958XNJ9-F1
#
_cell.length_a   1.000
_cell.length_b   1.000
_cell.length_c   1.000
_cell.angle_alpha   90.00
_cell.angle_beta   90.00
_cell.angle_gamma   90.00
#
_symmetry.space_group_name_H-M   'P 1'
#
loop_
_entity.id
_entity.type
_entity.pdbx_description
1 polymer ?
#
loop_
_entity_poly.entity_id
_entity_poly.type
_entity_poly.pdbx_seq_one_letter_code
_entity_poly.pdbx_strand_id
1 'polypeptide(L)'
;IITENCSNITELTYRVVGNDISTGNLVIYEGSGYLSDFPGNNHWNPDTMGVFNFTPCLPLGEYAVTYTAIDGCGNISNCTFTMTVEDQIPPVSVCDEHTQVALGGDGMAFVNASTFDDGSYDVCNDVYFKARRMESNNCQTNSQFHDQVKFCCDDINQTIQVVFRVYDIPVPNGSVSES
;
A
#
# COMPACT_ATOMS: atom_id res chain seq x y z
N ILE A 1 -14.75 10.64 -25.58
CA ILE A 1 -16.01 11.25 -26.05
C ILE A 1 -16.71 10.20 -26.89
N ILE A 2 -17.89 9.76 -26.45
CA ILE A 2 -18.73 8.82 -27.19
C ILE A 2 -19.78 9.68 -27.90
N THR A 3 -19.86 9.59 -29.22
CA THR A 3 -20.75 10.43 -30.04
C THR A 3 -21.92 9.58 -30.54
N GLU A 4 -23.14 9.95 -30.20
CA GLU A 4 -24.36 9.23 -30.60
C GLU A 4 -24.95 9.76 -31.92
N ASN A 5 -25.59 8.86 -32.68
CA ASN A 5 -26.30 9.18 -33.93
C ASN A 5 -27.84 9.04 -33.73
N CYS A 6 -28.37 9.66 -32.67
CA CYS A 6 -29.81 9.78 -32.31
C CYS A 6 -30.53 8.57 -31.67
N SER A 7 -29.85 7.61 -31.04
CA SER A 7 -30.49 6.41 -30.47
C SER A 7 -30.76 6.43 -28.95
N ASN A 8 -30.32 7.46 -28.23
CA ASN A 8 -30.20 7.52 -26.76
C ASN A 8 -29.35 6.38 -26.16
N ILE A 9 -28.42 6.73 -25.27
CA ILE A 9 -27.67 5.73 -24.48
C ILE A 9 -28.66 5.01 -23.57
N THR A 10 -28.77 3.70 -23.71
CA THR A 10 -29.66 2.85 -22.90
C THR A 10 -28.93 2.18 -21.75
N GLU A 11 -27.62 1.97 -21.88
CA GLU A 11 -26.81 1.31 -20.87
C GLU A 11 -25.44 1.96 -20.75
N LEU A 12 -25.02 2.20 -19.50
CA LEU A 12 -23.65 2.55 -19.15
C LEU A 12 -23.14 1.55 -18.13
N THR A 13 -21.99 0.95 -18.40
CA THR A 13 -21.31 0.06 -17.45
C THR A 13 -19.84 0.44 -17.34
N TYR A 14 -19.24 0.05 -16.22
CA TYR A 14 -17.81 0.14 -16.00
C TYR A 14 -17.27 -1.19 -15.51
N ARG A 15 -16.02 -1.46 -15.85
CA ARG A 15 -15.26 -2.63 -15.41
C ARG A 15 -13.83 -2.23 -15.11
N VAL A 16 -13.40 -2.49 -13.88
CA VAL A 16 -12.04 -2.30 -13.37
C VAL A 16 -11.43 -3.68 -13.23
N VAL A 17 -10.28 -3.92 -13.88
CA VAL A 17 -9.54 -5.18 -13.78
C VAL A 17 -8.09 -4.87 -13.47
N GLY A 18 -7.58 -5.48 -12.40
CA GLY A 18 -6.16 -5.42 -12.05
C GLY A 18 -5.76 -6.64 -11.24
N ASN A 19 -4.50 -6.72 -10.87
CA ASN A 19 -4.00 -7.76 -9.98
C ASN A 19 -3.52 -7.11 -8.70
N ASP A 20 -3.91 -7.69 -7.57
CA ASP A 20 -3.30 -7.37 -6.30
C ASP A 20 -1.85 -7.87 -6.31
N ILE A 21 -0.89 -6.95 -6.21
CA ILE A 21 0.54 -7.29 -6.27
C ILE A 21 1.00 -8.08 -5.05
N SER A 22 0.29 -8.01 -3.93
CA SER A 22 0.65 -8.70 -2.69
C SER A 22 0.22 -10.16 -2.70
N THR A 23 -0.98 -10.45 -3.22
CA THR A 23 -1.55 -11.81 -3.23
C THR A 23 -1.51 -12.48 -4.60
N GLY A 24 -1.27 -11.73 -5.68
CA GLY A 24 -1.38 -12.20 -7.06
C GLY A 24 -2.82 -12.45 -7.51
N ASN A 25 -3.81 -12.11 -6.68
CA ASN A 25 -5.21 -12.35 -6.98
C ASN A 25 -5.73 -11.35 -8.02
N LEU A 26 -6.59 -11.84 -8.91
CA LEU A 26 -7.31 -11.01 -9.85
C LEU A 26 -8.39 -10.21 -9.13
N VAL A 27 -8.36 -8.89 -9.28
CA VAL A 27 -9.31 -7.95 -8.73
C VAL A 27 -10.21 -7.46 -9.87
N ILE A 28 -11.52 -7.71 -9.74
CA ILE A 28 -12.53 -7.27 -10.70
C ILE A 28 -13.62 -6.50 -9.96
N TYR A 29 -13.87 -5.28 -10.40
CA TYR A 29 -15.05 -4.52 -10.01
C TYR A 29 -15.83 -4.13 -11.25
N GLU A 30 -17.13 -4.35 -11.22
CA GLU A 30 -18.01 -3.95 -12.30
C GLU A 30 -19.29 -3.35 -11.73
N GLY A 31 -19.92 -2.49 -12.53
CA GLY A 31 -21.16 -1.86 -12.15
C GLY A 31 -21.78 -1.09 -13.29
N SER A 32 -22.97 -0.58 -13.04
CA SER A 32 -23.68 0.30 -13.96
C SER A 32 -23.51 1.76 -13.57
N GLY A 33 -23.59 2.62 -14.58
CA GLY A 33 -23.72 4.06 -14.43
C GLY A 33 -25.07 4.54 -14.94
N TYR A 34 -25.30 5.84 -14.80
CA TYR A 34 -26.44 6.50 -15.39
C TYR A 34 -26.02 7.85 -15.98
N LEU A 35 -26.85 8.35 -16.88
CA LEU A 35 -26.65 9.66 -17.48
C LEU A 35 -27.19 10.76 -16.58
N SER A 36 -26.44 11.85 -16.47
CA SER A 36 -26.87 13.05 -15.75
C SER A 36 -26.55 14.32 -16.54
N ASP A 37 -27.31 15.36 -16.26
CA ASP A 37 -27.05 16.71 -16.76
C ASP A 37 -26.01 17.41 -15.87
N PHE A 38 -25.19 18.29 -16.45
CA PHE A 38 -24.15 19.02 -15.72
C PHE A 38 -24.22 20.54 -15.99
N PRO A 39 -23.82 21.39 -15.02
CA PRO A 39 -23.81 22.84 -15.21
C PRO A 39 -22.92 23.24 -16.41
N GLY A 40 -23.52 23.87 -17.42
CA GLY A 40 -22.82 24.24 -18.66
C GLY A 40 -23.09 23.31 -19.84
N ASN A 41 -24.00 22.33 -19.71
CA ASN A 41 -24.54 21.57 -20.84
C ASN A 41 -25.08 22.54 -21.91
N ASN A 42 -24.63 22.34 -23.15
CA ASN A 42 -25.16 23.06 -24.30
C ASN A 42 -26.54 22.50 -24.67
N HIS A 43 -27.60 23.26 -24.40
CA HIS A 43 -28.98 22.89 -24.75
C HIS A 43 -29.19 22.56 -26.24
N TRP A 44 -28.31 23.02 -27.14
CA TRP A 44 -28.38 22.79 -28.59
C TRP A 44 -27.48 21.63 -29.07
N ASN A 45 -26.57 21.15 -28.23
CA ASN A 45 -25.78 19.94 -28.41
C ASN A 45 -25.71 19.23 -27.05
N PRO A 46 -26.71 18.39 -26.70
CA PRO A 46 -26.81 17.82 -25.37
C PRO A 46 -25.60 16.92 -25.10
N ASP A 47 -24.58 17.50 -24.46
CA ASP A 47 -23.47 16.77 -23.91
C ASP A 47 -23.97 16.17 -22.59
N THR A 48 -23.94 14.84 -22.47
CA THR A 48 -24.44 14.14 -21.29
C THR A 48 -23.28 13.52 -20.53
N MET A 49 -23.27 13.66 -19.20
CA MET A 49 -22.21 13.10 -18.35
C MET A 49 -22.63 11.72 -17.84
N GLY A 50 -21.79 10.71 -18.06
CA GLY A 50 -21.93 9.41 -17.41
C GLY A 50 -21.46 9.50 -15.96
N VAL A 51 -22.35 9.20 -15.02
CA VAL A 51 -22.06 9.09 -13.58
C VAL A 51 -21.97 7.62 -13.22
N PHE A 52 -20.85 7.23 -12.66
CA PHE A 52 -20.57 5.87 -12.19
C PHE A 52 -20.46 5.85 -10.67
N ASN A 53 -20.72 4.70 -10.07
CA ASN A 53 -20.58 4.54 -8.62
C ASN A 53 -19.09 4.47 -8.21
N PHE A 54 -18.83 4.56 -6.91
CA PHE A 54 -17.47 4.46 -6.37
C PHE A 54 -16.97 3.02 -6.40
N THR A 55 -15.69 2.86 -6.75
CA THR A 55 -14.94 1.62 -6.52
C THR A 55 -14.44 1.62 -5.07
N PRO A 56 -14.51 0.49 -4.33
CA PRO A 56 -13.87 0.40 -3.02
C PRO A 56 -12.35 0.57 -3.11
N CYS A 57 -11.68 0.70 -1.96
CA CYS A 57 -10.22 0.79 -1.90
C CYS A 57 -9.59 -0.38 -2.66
N LEU A 58 -8.78 -0.05 -3.66
CA LEU A 58 -8.07 -1.01 -4.49
C LEU A 58 -6.69 -1.29 -3.87
N PRO A 59 -6.22 -2.54 -3.89
CA PRO A 59 -4.82 -2.85 -3.58
C PRO A 59 -3.84 -2.07 -4.46
N LEU A 60 -2.59 -1.95 -4.02
CA LEU A 60 -1.53 -1.37 -4.85
C LEU A 60 -1.39 -2.10 -6.20
N GLY A 61 -1.16 -1.35 -7.27
CA GLY A 61 -0.95 -1.92 -8.60
C GLY A 61 -1.60 -1.13 -9.73
N GLU A 62 -1.59 -1.73 -10.92
CA GLU A 62 -2.20 -1.16 -12.13
C GLU A 62 -3.55 -1.81 -12.43
N TYR A 63 -4.52 -0.96 -12.75
CA TYR A 63 -5.90 -1.34 -13.05
C TYR A 63 -6.31 -0.79 -14.41
N ALA A 64 -6.79 -1.66 -15.28
CA ALA A 64 -7.46 -1.28 -16.52
C ALA A 64 -8.92 -0.95 -16.20
N VAL A 65 -9.29 0.32 -16.34
CA VAL A 65 -10.66 0.81 -16.19
C VAL A 65 -11.28 0.94 -17.58
N THR A 66 -12.35 0.20 -17.83
CA THR A 66 -13.10 0.23 -19.09
C THR A 66 -14.51 0.71 -18.83
N TYR A 67 -14.91 1.78 -19.50
CA TYR A 67 -16.30 2.24 -19.58
C TYR A 67 -16.91 1.75 -20.89
N THR A 68 -18.14 1.26 -20.81
CA THR A 68 -18.91 0.75 -21.95
C THR A 68 -20.23 1.51 -22.02
N ALA A 69 -20.58 2.00 -23.20
CA ALA A 69 -21.88 2.60 -23.48
C ALA A 69 -22.58 1.82 -24.60
N ILE A 70 -23.87 1.56 -24.41
CA ILE A 70 -24.74 0.91 -25.40
C ILE A 70 -25.89 1.86 -25.74
N ASP A 71 -26.10 2.11 -27.02
CA ASP A 71 -27.21 2.94 -27.51
C ASP A 71 -28.49 2.13 -27.76
N GLY A 72 -29.62 2.79 -27.98
CA GLY A 72 -30.90 2.14 -28.27
C GLY A 72 -30.96 1.35 -29.58
N CYS A 73 -29.94 1.48 -30.45
CA CYS A 73 -29.78 0.69 -31.67
C CYS A 73 -28.87 -0.54 -31.47
N GLY A 74 -28.31 -0.73 -30.28
CA GLY A 74 -27.37 -1.81 -29.96
C GLY A 74 -25.92 -1.53 -30.37
N ASN A 75 -25.57 -0.29 -30.73
CA ASN A 75 -24.18 0.10 -30.95
C ASN A 75 -23.45 0.16 -29.61
N ILE A 76 -22.23 -0.39 -29.57
CA ILE A 76 -21.41 -0.47 -28.37
C ILE A 76 -20.16 0.38 -28.57
N SER A 77 -19.84 1.24 -27.60
CA SER A 77 -18.60 2.01 -27.57
C SER A 77 -17.88 1.85 -26.23
N ASN A 78 -16.56 1.69 -26.28
CA ASN A 78 -15.72 1.47 -25.11
C ASN A 78 -14.65 2.55 -24.98
N CYS A 79 -14.33 2.93 -23.75
CA CYS A 79 -13.20 3.79 -23.42
C CYS A 79 -12.40 3.14 -22.28
N THR A 80 -11.11 2.89 -22.52
CA THR A 80 -10.23 2.26 -21.54
C THR A 80 -9.07 3.18 -21.19
N PHE A 81 -8.74 3.25 -19.92
CA PHE A 81 -7.51 3.87 -19.42
C PHE A 81 -6.90 3.03 -18.31
N THR A 82 -5.60 3.25 -18.07
CA THR A 82 -4.88 2.61 -16.96
C THR A 82 -4.86 3.55 -15.77
N MET A 83 -5.20 3.02 -14.60
CA MET A 83 -5.12 3.69 -13.31
C MET A 83 -4.09 2.98 -12.45
N THR A 84 -3.14 3.73 -11.90
CA THR A 84 -2.14 3.20 -10.97
C THR A 84 -2.51 3.62 -9.55
N VAL A 85 -2.55 2.64 -8.66
CA VAL A 85 -2.75 2.84 -7.21
C VAL A 85 -1.39 2.66 -6.55
N GLU A 86 -0.89 3.73 -5.94
CA GLU A 86 0.41 3.80 -5.29
C GLU A 86 0.25 4.22 -3.83
N ASP A 87 1.11 3.69 -2.96
CA ASP A 87 1.28 4.23 -1.62
C ASP A 87 2.33 5.33 -1.64
N GLN A 88 1.97 6.47 -1.05
CA GLN A 88 2.82 7.66 -0.96
C GLN A 88 2.90 8.19 0.47
N ILE A 89 2.35 7.45 1.44
CA ILE A 89 2.35 7.83 2.85
C ILE A 89 3.37 6.93 3.55
N PRO A 90 4.44 7.47 4.16
CA PRO A 90 5.36 6.65 4.91
C PRO A 90 4.70 6.12 6.20
N PRO A 91 5.16 4.97 6.73
CA PRO A 91 4.60 4.38 7.93
C PRO A 91 4.89 5.25 9.16
N VAL A 92 4.04 5.15 10.17
CA VAL A 92 4.24 5.78 11.47
C VAL A 92 4.96 4.80 12.40
N SER A 93 6.19 5.14 12.81
CA SER A 93 6.94 4.37 13.79
C SER A 93 6.55 4.73 15.22
N VAL A 94 6.16 3.75 16.01
CA VAL A 94 5.94 3.86 17.46
C VAL A 94 6.89 2.90 18.16
N CYS A 95 7.91 3.45 18.82
CA CYS A 95 8.95 2.67 19.47
C CYS A 95 8.61 2.41 20.93
N ASP A 96 8.90 1.21 21.43
CA ASP A 96 8.99 0.96 22.87
C ASP A 96 10.10 1.84 23.48
N GLU A 97 9.79 2.47 24.61
CA GLU A 97 10.73 3.35 25.30
C GLU A 97 11.77 2.53 26.08
N HIS A 98 11.39 1.37 26.63
CA HIS A 98 12.24 0.60 27.54
C HIS A 98 12.04 -0.92 27.42
N THR A 99 12.99 -1.59 26.78
CA THR A 99 13.04 -3.05 26.72
C THR A 99 14.08 -3.63 27.70
N GLN A 100 13.66 -4.56 28.56
CA GLN A 100 14.59 -5.31 29.43
C GLN A 100 15.05 -6.59 28.75
N VAL A 101 16.38 -6.78 28.66
CA VAL A 101 16.99 -7.93 27.99
C VAL A 101 17.79 -8.75 29.00
N ALA A 102 17.46 -10.03 29.10
CA ALA A 102 18.22 -10.99 29.89
C ALA A 102 19.16 -11.79 28.97
N LEU A 103 20.43 -11.93 29.37
CA LEU A 103 21.40 -12.75 28.66
C LEU A 103 21.21 -14.23 28.98
N GLY A 104 21.43 -15.09 27.99
CA GLY A 104 21.53 -16.53 28.15
C GLY A 104 22.79 -16.96 28.91
N GLY A 105 22.86 -18.25 29.26
CA GLY A 105 24.03 -18.82 29.95
C GLY A 105 25.33 -18.80 29.14
N ASP A 106 25.23 -18.57 27.84
CA ASP A 106 26.33 -18.33 26.91
C ASP A 106 26.76 -16.84 26.83
N GLY A 107 26.11 -15.97 27.60
CA GLY A 107 26.43 -14.54 27.66
C GLY A 107 25.88 -13.74 26.49
N MET A 108 24.87 -14.26 25.78
CA MET A 108 24.28 -13.64 24.59
C MET A 108 22.76 -13.55 24.69
N ALA A 109 22.18 -12.57 24.00
CA ALA A 109 20.75 -12.52 23.71
C ALA A 109 20.51 -11.99 22.29
N PHE A 110 19.50 -12.52 21.62
CA PHE A 110 19.02 -12.03 20.32
C PHE A 110 17.59 -11.56 20.49
N VAL A 111 17.36 -10.26 20.32
CA VAL A 111 16.05 -9.62 20.51
C VAL A 111 15.49 -9.26 19.15
N ASN A 112 14.29 -9.74 18.84
CA ASN A 112 13.61 -9.44 17.58
C ASN A 112 13.35 -7.94 17.44
N ALA A 113 13.44 -7.42 16.22
CA ALA A 113 13.11 -6.04 15.92
C ALA A 113 11.67 -5.70 16.35
N SER A 114 10.73 -6.65 16.19
CA SER A 114 9.33 -6.50 16.62
C SER A 114 9.16 -6.32 18.14
N THR A 115 10.16 -6.65 18.96
CA THR A 115 10.10 -6.38 20.40
C THR A 115 10.21 -4.89 20.71
N PHE A 116 10.78 -4.09 19.82
CA PHE A 116 10.91 -2.64 19.98
C PHE A 116 9.72 -1.86 19.43
N ASP A 117 8.67 -2.55 18.97
CA ASP A 117 7.45 -1.95 18.45
C ASP A 117 6.41 -1.74 19.55
N ASP A 118 5.81 -0.55 19.61
CA ASP A 118 4.71 -0.20 20.52
C ASP A 118 3.46 0.24 19.72
N GLY A 119 3.20 -0.44 18.60
CA GLY A 119 2.02 -0.22 17.77
C GLY A 119 2.27 0.69 16.56
N SER A 120 3.41 0.52 15.89
CA SER A 120 3.64 1.13 14.57
C SER A 120 2.57 0.69 13.58
N TYR A 121 2.19 1.60 12.69
CA TYR A 121 1.12 1.34 11.74
C TYR A 121 1.35 2.07 10.43
N ASP A 122 0.74 1.54 9.38
CA ASP A 122 0.54 2.23 8.12
C ASP A 122 -0.95 2.19 7.75
N VAL A 123 -1.43 3.21 7.03
CA VAL A 123 -2.85 3.34 6.68
C VAL A 123 -3.23 2.46 5.50
N CYS A 124 -2.27 2.14 4.64
CA CYS A 124 -2.48 1.51 3.34
C CYS A 124 -1.90 0.09 3.29
N ASN A 125 -0.92 -0.23 4.13
CA ASN A 125 -0.14 -1.46 4.06
C ASN A 125 0.15 -2.10 5.43
N ASP A 126 0.62 -3.34 5.40
CA ASP A 126 1.26 -3.98 6.54
C ASP A 126 2.64 -3.35 6.81
N VAL A 127 3.07 -3.37 8.07
CA VAL A 127 4.39 -2.88 8.47
C VAL A 127 5.38 -4.00 8.79
N TYR A 128 6.65 -3.76 8.49
CA TYR A 128 7.75 -4.69 8.73
C TYR A 128 8.88 -4.01 9.49
N PHE A 129 9.61 -4.79 10.28
CA PHE A 129 10.52 -4.25 11.29
C PHE A 129 11.96 -4.68 11.08
N LYS A 130 12.87 -3.73 11.22
CA LYS A 130 14.29 -4.01 11.47
C LYS A 130 14.80 -3.13 12.59
N ALA A 131 15.86 -3.60 13.23
CA ALA A 131 16.51 -2.84 14.28
C ALA A 131 18.03 -2.98 14.19
N ARG A 132 18.73 -1.98 14.70
CA ARG A 132 20.18 -2.03 14.89
C ARG A 132 20.60 -1.26 16.12
N ARG A 133 21.80 -1.54 16.62
CA ARG A 133 22.39 -0.68 17.63
C ARG A 133 22.62 0.72 17.07
N MET A 134 22.45 1.74 17.91
CA MET A 134 22.90 3.09 17.57
C MET A 134 24.43 3.13 17.49
N GLU A 135 25.10 2.59 18.51
CA GLU A 135 26.55 2.51 18.61
C GLU A 135 27.05 1.06 18.49
N SER A 136 28.17 0.88 17.79
CA SER A 136 28.82 -0.43 17.67
C SER A 136 29.66 -0.77 18.91
N ASN A 137 29.75 -2.05 19.22
CA ASN A 137 30.70 -2.59 20.20
C ASN A 137 31.09 -4.03 19.80
N ASN A 138 31.75 -4.76 20.71
CA ASN A 138 32.17 -6.14 20.44
C ASN A 138 30.99 -7.12 20.28
N CYS A 139 29.78 -6.75 20.70
CA CYS A 139 28.60 -7.60 20.56
C CYS A 139 28.10 -7.61 19.11
N GLN A 140 27.98 -6.43 18.50
CA GLN A 140 27.44 -6.23 17.16
C GLN A 140 27.86 -4.87 16.57
N THR A 141 28.12 -4.84 15.26
CA THR A 141 28.35 -3.61 14.50
C THR A 141 27.03 -2.87 14.25
N ASN A 142 27.10 -1.58 13.90
CA ASN A 142 25.92 -0.74 13.64
C ASN A 142 25.75 -0.38 12.14
N SER A 143 26.43 -1.08 11.24
CA SER A 143 26.46 -0.76 9.80
C SER A 143 25.21 -1.21 9.03
N GLN A 144 24.38 -2.08 9.62
CA GLN A 144 23.22 -2.68 8.97
C GLN A 144 22.07 -2.80 9.95
N PHE A 145 20.86 -2.84 9.40
CA PHE A 145 19.62 -3.18 10.11
C PHE A 145 19.40 -4.69 10.05
N HIS A 146 18.93 -5.28 11.14
CA HIS A 146 18.80 -6.73 11.28
C HIS A 146 17.39 -7.11 11.73
N ASP A 147 17.03 -8.38 11.52
CA ASP A 147 15.83 -8.97 12.13
C ASP A 147 15.92 -9.00 13.65
N GLN A 148 17.15 -9.12 14.16
CA GLN A 148 17.44 -9.23 15.59
C GLN A 148 18.64 -8.36 15.98
N VAL A 149 18.54 -7.69 17.12
CA VAL A 149 19.66 -7.02 17.76
C VAL A 149 20.29 -7.98 18.76
N LYS A 150 21.61 -8.16 18.63
CA LYS A 150 22.38 -9.06 19.49
C LYS A 150 22.95 -8.27 20.66
N PHE A 151 22.76 -8.78 21.87
CA PHE A 151 23.33 -8.30 23.12
C PHE A 151 24.31 -9.32 23.69
N CYS A 152 25.34 -8.84 24.39
CA CYS A 152 26.36 -9.70 24.98
C CYS A 152 26.86 -9.19 26.34
N CYS A 153 27.76 -9.93 26.97
CA CYS A 153 28.32 -9.59 28.29
C CYS A 153 28.86 -8.15 28.42
N ASP A 154 29.31 -7.54 27.33
CA ASP A 154 29.82 -6.17 27.33
C ASP A 154 28.71 -5.12 27.60
N ASP A 155 27.43 -5.48 27.45
CA ASP A 155 26.29 -4.61 27.66
C ASP A 155 25.72 -4.67 29.09
N ILE A 156 26.27 -5.53 29.97
CA ILE A 156 25.76 -5.68 31.34
C ILE A 156 25.86 -4.34 32.09
N ASN A 157 24.75 -3.95 32.75
CA ASN A 157 24.59 -2.69 33.46
C ASN A 157 24.76 -1.44 32.58
N GLN A 158 24.52 -1.56 31.27
CA GLN A 158 24.50 -0.44 30.34
C GLN A 158 23.12 -0.28 29.71
N THR A 159 22.82 0.94 29.29
CA THR A 159 21.66 1.23 28.44
C THR A 159 22.16 1.32 27.00
N ILE A 160 21.69 0.40 26.15
CA ILE A 160 22.05 0.36 24.74
C ILE A 160 20.91 0.97 23.94
N GLN A 161 21.18 2.07 23.24
CA GLN A 161 20.22 2.66 22.32
C GLN A 161 20.15 1.84 21.04
N VAL A 162 18.92 1.58 20.60
CA VAL A 162 18.60 0.87 19.37
C VAL A 162 17.90 1.86 18.43
N VAL A 163 18.28 1.79 17.15
CA VAL A 163 17.54 2.44 16.07
C VAL A 163 16.55 1.42 15.55
N PHE A 164 15.27 1.74 15.70
CA PHE A 164 14.15 0.97 15.18
C PHE A 164 13.72 1.57 13.83
N ARG A 165 13.47 0.71 12.83
CA ARG A 165 13.05 1.13 11.51
C ARG A 165 11.83 0.31 11.08
N VAL A 166 10.82 1.04 10.62
CA VAL A 166 9.56 0.50 10.11
C VAL A 166 9.56 0.67 8.59
N TYR A 167 9.14 -0.39 7.90
CA TYR A 167 8.98 -0.44 6.45
C TYR A 167 7.52 -0.73 6.13
N ASP A 168 6.99 -0.05 5.13
CA ASP A 168 5.66 -0.23 4.54
C ASP A 168 5.66 -1.25 3.38
N ILE A 169 6.82 -1.86 3.11
CA ILE A 169 7.01 -2.91 2.11
C ILE A 169 7.71 -4.13 2.72
N PRO A 170 7.42 -5.35 2.20
CA PRO A 170 8.09 -6.56 2.66
C PRO A 170 9.62 -6.45 2.54
N VAL A 171 10.31 -6.58 3.67
CA VAL A 171 11.77 -6.62 3.73
C VAL A 171 12.28 -8.06 3.77
N PRO A 172 13.34 -8.41 3.01
CA PRO A 172 13.92 -9.75 3.05
C PRO A 172 14.44 -10.12 4.44
N ASN A 173 14.39 -11.40 4.80
CA ASN A 173 15.05 -11.90 6.00
C ASN A 173 16.57 -11.64 5.96
N GLY A 174 17.15 -11.38 7.12
CA GLY A 174 18.55 -11.08 7.31
C GLY A 174 18.85 -9.58 7.40
N SER A 175 20.13 -9.25 7.26
CA SER A 175 20.61 -7.88 7.37
C SER A 175 20.33 -7.06 6.11
N VAL A 176 19.88 -5.83 6.28
CA VAL A 176 19.66 -4.85 5.19
C VAL A 176 20.51 -3.61 5.40
N SER A 177 20.95 -2.98 4.30
CA SER A 177 21.75 -1.75 4.33
C SER A 177 20.92 -0.52 4.74
N GLU A 178 21.62 0.58 5.04
CA GLU A 178 21.04 1.87 5.41
C GLU A 178 20.21 2.56 4.31
N SER A 179 20.31 2.12 3.04
CA SER A 179 19.70 2.73 1.86
C SER A 179 18.19 2.90 1.95
#